data_AF-A0A7V0JIP4-F1
#
_entry.id   AF-A0A7V0JIP4-F1
#
_cell.length_a   1.000
_cell.length_b   1.000
_cell.length_c   1.000
_cell.angle_alpha   90.00
_cell.angle_beta   90.00
_cell.angle_gamma   90.00
#
_symmetry.space_group_name_H-M   'P 1'
#
loop_
_entity.id
_entity.type
_entity.pdbx_description
1 polymer ?
#
loop_
_entity_poly.entity_id
_entity_poly.type
_entity_poly.pdbx_seq_one_letter_code
_entity_poly.pdbx_strand_id
1 'polypeptide(L)'
;MIQKYDMLSKTAKGEKNMQATLRGNKVIVEFDLKEVDEDILSLLTSIEISKKSQATEEDIYKLSKEIKAKWWKENKDRFINENSLG
;
A
#
# COMPACT_ATOMS: atom_id res chain seq x y z
N MET A 1 39.80 -18.25 12.15
CA MET A 1 38.89 -17.36 11.39
C MET A 1 37.44 -17.84 11.30
N ILE A 2 37.09 -19.05 11.78
CA ILE A 2 35.73 -19.60 11.64
C ILE A 2 34.77 -19.11 12.75
N GLN A 3 35.29 -18.78 13.94
CA GLN A 3 34.44 -18.38 15.08
C GLN A 3 33.77 -17.01 14.95
N LYS A 4 34.27 -16.10 14.11
CA LYS A 4 33.70 -14.75 13.98
C LYS A 4 32.41 -14.72 13.15
N TYR A 5 32.24 -15.69 12.24
CA TYR A 5 31.01 -15.83 11.44
C TYR A 5 29.85 -16.44 12.24
N ASP A 6 30.16 -17.33 13.19
CA ASP A 6 29.15 -17.94 14.08
C ASP A 6 28.64 -16.98 15.17
N MET A 7 29.41 -15.93 15.46
CA MET A 7 29.00 -14.87 16.40
C MET A 7 28.06 -13.83 15.78
N LEU A 8 28.09 -13.65 14.45
CA LEU A 8 27.28 -12.65 13.75
C LEU A 8 25.87 -13.14 13.39
N SER A 9 25.60 -14.45 13.51
CA SER A 9 24.26 -15.01 13.30
C SER A 9 23.36 -14.91 14.53
N LYS A 10 23.91 -14.58 15.71
CA LYS A 10 23.17 -14.52 16.98
C LYS A 10 22.58 -13.15 17.33
N THR A 11 22.76 -12.13 16.49
CA THR A 11 22.30 -10.75 16.76
C THR A 11 21.28 -10.19 15.75
N ALA A 12 20.67 -11.02 14.91
CA ALA A 12 19.53 -10.60 14.09
C ALA A 12 18.23 -11.29 14.56
N LYS A 13 17.87 -11.06 15.83
CA LYS A 13 16.53 -11.34 16.35
C LYS A 13 15.58 -10.24 15.84
N GLY A 14 15.33 -10.27 14.54
CA GLY A 14 14.13 -9.70 13.93
C GLY A 14 13.42 -10.88 13.30
N GLU A 15 12.29 -11.29 13.87
CA GLU A 15 11.46 -12.35 13.34
C GLU A 15 11.15 -12.06 11.87
N LYS A 16 11.64 -12.93 10.98
CA LYS A 16 11.48 -12.78 9.53
C LYS A 16 10.08 -13.27 9.15
N ASN A 17 9.12 -12.35 9.14
CA ASN A 17 7.71 -12.70 8.94
C ASN A 17 7.27 -12.72 7.47
N MET A 18 8.11 -12.23 6.55
CA MET A 18 7.88 -12.32 5.10
C MET A 18 9.17 -12.56 4.33
N GLN A 19 9.12 -13.44 3.35
CA GLN A 19 10.22 -13.67 2.40
C GLN A 19 9.71 -13.60 0.96
N ALA A 20 10.53 -13.02 0.08
CA ALA A 20 10.29 -12.99 -1.35
C ALA A 20 11.38 -13.77 -2.07
N THR A 21 10.98 -14.67 -2.97
CA THR A 21 11.90 -15.45 -3.79
C THR A 21 11.55 -15.35 -5.27
N LEU A 22 12.57 -15.40 -6.13
CA LEU A 22 12.40 -15.53 -7.57
C LEU A 22 12.39 -17.01 -7.94
N ARG A 23 11.32 -17.46 -8.60
CA ARG A 23 11.24 -18.79 -9.21
C ARG A 23 10.89 -18.66 -10.68
N GLY A 24 11.88 -18.86 -11.55
CA GLY A 24 11.74 -18.61 -12.99
C GLY A 24 11.43 -17.14 -13.25
N ASN A 25 10.30 -16.85 -13.91
CA ASN A 25 9.84 -15.49 -14.18
C ASN A 25 8.79 -14.97 -13.16
N LYS A 26 8.64 -15.65 -12.02
CA LYS A 26 7.65 -15.30 -10.99
C LYS A 26 8.33 -14.88 -9.69
N VAL A 27 7.75 -13.90 -9.02
CA VAL A 27 8.04 -13.58 -7.62
C VAL A 27 7.04 -14.33 -6.74
N ILE A 28 7.55 -15.07 -5.77
CA ILE A 28 6.75 -15.76 -4.74
C ILE A 28 6.98 -15.04 -3.42
N VAL A 29 5.90 -14.57 -2.81
CA VAL A 29 5.90 -13.96 -1.47
C VAL A 29 5.28 -14.96 -0.51
N GLU A 30 6.01 -15.32 0.54
CA GLU A 30 5.58 -16.26 1.58
C GLU A 30 5.61 -15.55 2.94
N PHE A 31 4.55 -15.71 3.72
CA PHE A 31 4.39 -15.14 5.05
C PHE A 31 3.55 -16.07 5.94
N ASP A 32 3.73 -16.00 7.26
CA ASP A 32 2.93 -16.77 8.22
C ASP A 32 1.55 -16.11 8.39
N LEU A 33 0.49 -16.93 8.33
CA LEU A 33 -0.90 -16.47 8.45
C LEU A 33 -1.25 -15.98 9.86
N LYS A 34 -0.46 -16.32 10.88
CA LYS A 34 -0.70 -15.89 12.26
C LYS A 34 -0.35 -14.41 12.49
N GLU A 35 0.35 -13.79 11.56
CA GLU A 35 0.78 -12.39 11.60
C GLU A 35 0.45 -11.68 10.28
N VAL A 36 -0.70 -11.99 9.68
CA VAL A 36 -1.09 -11.29 8.45
C VAL A 36 -1.35 -9.82 8.75
N ASP A 37 -0.42 -8.99 8.28
CA ASP A 37 -0.56 -7.54 8.20
C ASP A 37 -1.67 -7.20 7.18
N GLU A 38 -2.71 -6.50 7.64
CA GLU A 38 -3.83 -6.06 6.79
C GLU A 38 -3.34 -5.20 5.61
N ASP A 39 -2.22 -4.47 5.78
CA ASP A 39 -1.63 -3.67 4.72
C ASP A 39 -1.08 -4.54 3.59
N ILE A 40 -0.55 -5.73 3.91
CA ILE A 40 -0.06 -6.69 2.91
C ILE A 40 -1.22 -7.29 2.12
N LEU A 41 -2.31 -7.67 2.80
CA LEU A 41 -3.51 -8.15 2.11
C LEU A 41 -4.09 -7.07 1.21
N SER A 42 -4.22 -5.85 1.73
CA SER A 42 -4.72 -4.69 0.99
C SER A 42 -3.89 -4.41 -0.27
N LEU A 43 -2.56 -4.50 -0.16
CA LEU A 43 -1.66 -4.37 -1.31
C LEU A 43 -1.87 -5.49 -2.34
N LEU A 44 -1.92 -6.76 -1.91
CA LEU A 44 -2.10 -7.89 -2.82
C LEU A 44 -3.46 -7.81 -3.55
N THR A 45 -4.52 -7.44 -2.85
CA THR A 45 -5.84 -7.20 -3.43
C THR A 45 -5.82 -6.03 -4.41
N SER A 46 -5.11 -4.94 -4.09
CA SER A 46 -4.98 -3.78 -4.98
C SER A 46 -4.24 -4.13 -6.29
N ILE A 47 -3.20 -4.97 -6.22
CA ILE A 47 -2.50 -5.47 -7.40
C ILE A 47 -3.41 -6.34 -8.27
N GLU A 48 -4.28 -7.15 -7.67
CA GLU A 48 -5.25 -7.94 -8.43
C GLU A 48 -6.29 -7.06 -9.12
N ILE A 49 -6.83 -6.07 -8.40
CA ILE A 49 -7.82 -5.12 -8.94
C ILE A 49 -7.20 -4.30 -10.08
N SER A 50 -5.97 -3.81 -9.92
CA SER A 50 -5.32 -2.99 -10.94
C SER A 50 -5.12 -3.76 -12.25
N LYS A 51 -4.82 -5.07 -12.20
CA LYS A 51 -4.74 -5.92 -13.40
C LYS A 51 -6.07 -6.11 -14.12
N LYS A 52 -7.19 -6.01 -13.41
CA LYS A 52 -8.54 -6.08 -13.98
C LYS A 52 -9.07 -4.71 -14.42
N SER A 53 -8.38 -3.64 -14.03
CA SER A 53 -8.78 -2.28 -14.37
C SER A 53 -8.68 -2.07 -15.87
N GLN A 54 -9.81 -1.73 -16.49
CA GLN A 54 -9.88 -1.24 -17.86
C GLN A 54 -9.82 0.29 -17.93
N ALA A 55 -9.73 0.96 -16.77
CA ALA A 55 -9.69 2.41 -16.71
C ALA A 55 -8.37 2.92 -17.28
N THR A 56 -8.49 3.85 -18.22
CA THR A 56 -7.36 4.63 -18.70
C THR A 56 -6.94 5.67 -17.65
N GLU A 57 -5.75 6.25 -17.80
CA GLU A 57 -5.33 7.38 -16.96
C GLU A 57 -6.32 8.55 -17.06
N GLU A 58 -6.92 8.76 -18.24
CA GLU A 58 -7.93 9.79 -18.45
C GLU A 58 -9.22 9.50 -17.66
N ASP A 59 -9.66 8.25 -17.60
CA ASP A 59 -10.83 7.84 -16.81
C ASP A 59 -10.61 8.07 -15.31
N ILE A 60 -9.42 7.69 -14.82
CA ILE A 60 -9.02 7.92 -13.42
C ILE A 60 -9.02 9.43 -13.12
N TYR A 61 -8.49 10.24 -14.04
CA TYR A 61 -8.43 11.68 -13.88
C TYR A 61 -9.82 12.34 -13.90
N LYS A 62 -10.70 11.92 -14.81
CA LYS A 62 -12.10 12.37 -14.87
C LYS A 62 -12.83 12.04 -13.58
N LEU A 63 -12.74 10.80 -13.12
CA LEU A 63 -13.34 10.36 -11.86
C LEU A 63 -12.80 11.16 -10.66
N SER A 64 -11.49 11.41 -10.61
CA SER A 64 -10.88 12.22 -9.57
C SER A 64 -11.45 13.65 -9.54
N LYS A 65 -11.63 14.28 -10.71
CA LYS A 65 -12.26 15.60 -10.82
C LYS A 65 -13.70 15.59 -10.32
N GLU A 66 -14.49 14.59 -10.73
CA GLU A 66 -15.89 14.45 -10.32
C GLU A 66 -16.02 14.29 -8.80
N ILE A 67 -15.23 13.39 -8.21
CA ILE A 67 -15.21 13.17 -6.75
C ILE A 67 -14.83 14.46 -6.03
N LYS A 68 -13.77 15.15 -6.45
CA LYS A 68 -13.33 16.40 -5.83
C LYS A 68 -14.38 17.50 -5.93
N ALA A 69 -14.98 17.68 -7.11
CA ALA A 69 -16.00 18.70 -7.34
C ALA A 69 -17.24 18.43 -6.49
N LYS A 70 -17.73 17.18 -6.47
CA LYS A 70 -18.89 16.77 -5.66
C LYS A 70 -18.62 16.94 -4.18
N TRP A 71 -17.50 16.40 -3.70
CA TRP A 71 -17.13 16.48 -2.29
C TRP A 71 -16.98 17.93 -1.86
N TRP A 72 -16.30 18.76 -2.65
CA TRP A 72 -16.12 20.19 -2.35
C TRP A 72 -17.48 20.90 -2.27
N LYS A 73 -18.38 20.67 -3.23
CA LYS A 73 -19.73 21.25 -3.21
C LYS A 73 -20.49 20.93 -1.92
N GLU A 74 -20.36 19.71 -1.42
CA GLU A 74 -21.05 19.23 -0.21
C GLU A 74 -20.37 19.66 1.09
N ASN A 75 -19.08 20.00 1.07
CA ASN A 75 -18.26 20.17 2.28
C ASN A 75 -17.58 21.53 2.42
N LYS A 76 -17.63 22.40 1.40
CA LYS A 76 -16.92 23.69 1.40
C LYS A 76 -17.22 24.58 2.61
N ASP A 77 -18.43 24.49 3.16
CA ASP A 77 -18.88 25.30 4.30
C ASP A 77 -18.10 24.98 5.58
N ARG A 78 -17.44 23.80 5.63
CA ARG A 78 -16.50 23.43 6.70
C ARG A 78 -15.20 24.25 6.67
N PHE A 79 -14.90 24.88 5.54
CA PHE A 79 -13.60 25.50 5.26
C PHE A 79 -13.69 26.99 4.93
N ILE A 80 -14.88 27.47 4.52
CA ILE A 80 -15.10 28.88 4.21
C ILE A 80 -16.00 29.45 5.32
N ASN A 81 -15.42 30.33 6.14
CA ASN A 81 -16.18 31.10 7.12
C ASN A 81 -16.46 32.49 6.53
N GLU A 82 -17.69 32.73 6.09
CA GLU A 82 -18.07 34.01 5.45
C GLU A 82 -17.96 35.21 6.41
N ASN A 83 -17.81 34.98 7.72
CA ASN A 83 -17.58 36.02 8.73
C ASN A 83 -16.11 36.39 8.97
N SER A 84 -15.15 35.76 8.27
CA SER A 84 -13.71 36.06 8.44
C SER A 84 -13.16 37.13 7.50
N LEU A 85 -14.01 37.77 6.69
CA LEU A 85 -13.66 38.94 5.88
C LEU A 85 -14.32 40.18 6.51
N GLY A 86 -13.75 40.61 7.64
CA GLY A 86 -13.94 41.95 8.19
C GLY A 86 -12.89 42.90 7.63
#